data_AF-A0A0J9T1K8-F1
#
_entry.id   AF-A0A0J9T1K8-F1
#
_cell.length_a   1.000
_cell.length_b   1.000
_cell.length_c   1.000
_cell.angle_alpha   90.00
_cell.angle_beta   90.00
_cell.angle_gamma   90.00
#
_symmetry.space_group_name_H-M   'P 1'
#
loop_
_entity.id
_entity.type
_entity.pdbx_description
1 polymer ?
#
loop_
_entity_poly.entity_id
_entity_poly.type
_entity_poly.pdbx_seq_one_letter_code
_entity_poly.pdbx_strand_id
1 'polypeptide(L)'
;MFFTNINFFKFIILCILKNNLILYIINMYTYVNFLPNYMTMFNTATSVTNNDILQECKTAFSSFTYDNVKLEGYCKQIFNYLSELYKLSPKEKTEGCHFLNYWMNNNVKNILVSGKLLDFLVKILENTHIKGKFDENLCKDSIKEIDISVLNNVKDLIKLYENLYFSILKEDENTPVNCAQLGKCYELYKTKVKLCRGDTNEDFCYELEKFIINYNKNMRNEVSCTGIPNRLPYIYGISSATDTLITSSVTLAVTSVLFMIYKVEHFHNIKIKLLYRKDNIQKKLFFSYNHEFFKCVFSLS
;
A
#
# COMPACT_ATOMS: atom_id res chain seq x y z
N MET A 1 -1.80 -11.18 40.14
CA MET A 1 -0.93 -11.28 38.95
C MET A 1 -1.66 -10.72 37.72
N PHE A 2 -1.93 -9.41 37.69
CA PHE A 2 -2.78 -8.77 36.66
C PHE A 2 -2.08 -7.63 35.88
N PHE A 3 -0.82 -7.32 36.21
CA PHE A 3 -0.09 -6.18 35.62
C PHE A 3 0.69 -6.49 34.33
N THR A 4 0.71 -7.74 33.85
CA THR A 4 1.42 -8.14 32.62
C THR A 4 0.58 -8.02 31.34
N ASN A 5 -0.73 -7.84 31.44
CA ASN A 5 -1.63 -7.86 30.27
C ASN A 5 -1.65 -6.52 29.51
N ILE A 6 -1.70 -5.38 30.21
CA ILE A 6 -1.86 -4.07 29.56
C ILE A 6 -0.65 -3.71 28.69
N ASN A 7 0.57 -4.01 29.15
CA ASN A 7 1.79 -3.76 28.38
C ASN A 7 1.89 -4.66 27.14
N PHE A 8 1.40 -5.89 27.21
CA PHE A 8 1.37 -6.82 26.08
C PHE A 8 0.33 -6.41 25.02
N PHE A 9 -0.87 -6.02 25.43
CA PHE A 9 -1.88 -5.48 24.50
C PHE A 9 -1.42 -4.17 23.87
N LYS A 10 -0.78 -3.27 24.63
CA LYS A 10 -0.21 -2.02 24.10
C LYS A 10 0.89 -2.30 23.08
N PHE A 11 1.74 -3.30 23.33
CA PHE A 11 2.77 -3.75 22.39
C PHE A 11 2.18 -4.33 21.10
N ILE A 12 1.16 -5.20 21.20
CA ILE A 12 0.46 -5.74 20.02
C ILE A 12 -0.20 -4.64 19.20
N ILE A 13 -0.91 -3.70 19.85
CA ILE A 13 -1.55 -2.58 19.17
C ILE A 13 -0.49 -1.69 18.49
N LEU A 14 0.63 -1.40 19.15
CA LEU A 14 1.75 -0.66 18.56
C LEU A 14 2.36 -1.40 17.36
N CYS A 15 2.51 -2.73 17.43
CA CYS A 15 2.99 -3.54 16.31
C CYS A 15 2.01 -3.55 15.13
N ILE A 16 0.71 -3.70 15.38
CA ILE A 16 -0.33 -3.67 14.33
C ILE A 16 -0.40 -2.28 13.68
N LEU A 17 -0.37 -1.21 14.48
CA LEU A 17 -0.38 0.17 13.96
C LEU A 17 0.89 0.48 13.16
N LYS A 18 2.07 0.04 13.64
CA LYS A 18 3.34 0.19 12.91
C LYS A 18 3.32 -0.61 11.60
N ASN A 19 2.76 -1.82 11.59
CA ASN A 19 2.59 -2.62 10.38
C ASN A 19 1.61 -1.99 9.39
N ASN A 20 0.51 -1.39 9.87
CA ASN A 20 -0.46 -0.68 9.00
C ASN A 20 0.12 0.59 8.38
N LEU A 21 0.96 1.33 9.12
CA LEU A 21 1.66 2.50 8.59
C LEU A 21 2.74 2.10 7.58
N ILE A 22 3.53 1.07 7.87
CA ILE A 22 4.53 0.52 6.95
C ILE A 22 3.88 0.01 5.68
N LEU A 23 2.81 -0.79 5.77
CA LEU A 23 2.06 -1.29 4.62
C LEU A 23 1.52 -0.15 3.74
N TYR A 24 1.09 0.94 4.36
CA TYR A 24 0.62 2.11 3.63
C TYR A 24 1.74 2.86 2.90
N ILE A 25 2.90 3.04 3.54
CA ILE A 25 4.08 3.63 2.92
C ILE A 25 4.53 2.78 1.73
N ILE A 26 4.60 1.45 1.90
CA ILE A 26 4.89 0.49 0.84
C ILE A 26 3.90 0.63 -0.31
N ASN A 27 2.59 0.72 -0.03
CA ASN A 27 1.57 0.90 -1.07
C ASN A 27 1.76 2.23 -1.83
N MET A 28 2.11 3.33 -1.15
CA MET A 28 2.38 4.61 -1.82
C MET A 28 3.55 4.53 -2.80
N TYR A 29 4.59 3.79 -2.44
CA TYR A 29 5.77 3.55 -3.25
C TYR A 29 5.51 2.58 -4.42
N THR A 30 4.70 1.54 -4.18
CA THR A 30 4.39 0.48 -5.16
C THR A 30 3.74 1.00 -6.45
N TYR A 31 2.96 2.07 -6.37
CA TYR A 31 2.20 2.60 -7.50
C TYR A 31 2.85 3.79 -8.21
N VAL A 32 4.07 4.18 -7.81
CA VAL A 32 4.69 5.44 -8.29
C VAL A 32 4.89 5.47 -9.79
N ASN A 33 5.20 4.33 -10.40
CA ASN A 33 5.35 4.20 -11.85
C ASN A 33 4.04 4.48 -12.63
N PHE A 34 2.87 4.32 -12.01
CA PHE A 34 1.57 4.57 -12.64
C PHE A 34 1.03 5.98 -12.35
N LEU A 35 1.57 6.68 -11.34
CA LEU A 35 1.12 8.02 -10.95
C LEU A 35 1.11 9.03 -12.12
N PRO A 36 2.07 9.05 -13.06
CA PRO A 36 2.01 9.95 -14.20
C PRO A 36 0.75 9.80 -15.05
N ASN A 37 0.27 8.56 -15.27
CA ASN A 37 -0.94 8.32 -16.07
C ASN A 37 -2.19 8.91 -15.40
N TYR A 38 -2.31 8.71 -14.09
CA TYR A 38 -3.41 9.28 -13.30
C TYR A 38 -3.29 10.79 -13.17
N MET A 39 -2.08 11.35 -13.17
CA MET A 39 -1.85 12.79 -13.24
C MET A 39 -2.37 13.38 -14.55
N THR A 40 -2.07 12.74 -15.68
CA THR A 40 -2.63 13.13 -16.97
C THR A 40 -4.15 13.07 -16.95
N MET A 41 -4.73 11.96 -16.49
CA MET A 41 -6.19 11.82 -16.36
C MET A 41 -6.80 12.91 -15.46
N PHE A 42 -6.16 13.22 -14.34
CA PHE A 42 -6.62 14.27 -13.42
C PHE A 42 -6.61 15.66 -14.07
N ASN A 43 -5.58 15.96 -14.85
CA ASN A 43 -5.45 17.26 -15.52
C ASN A 43 -6.39 17.41 -16.73
N THR A 44 -6.73 16.31 -17.42
CA THR A 44 -7.60 16.33 -18.60
C THR A 44 -9.07 16.06 -18.28
N ALA A 45 -9.37 15.54 -17.08
CA ALA A 45 -10.74 15.26 -16.65
C ALA A 45 -11.58 16.53 -16.65
N THR A 46 -12.47 16.61 -17.65
CA THR A 46 -13.43 17.69 -17.82
C THR A 46 -14.81 17.06 -17.92
N SER A 47 -15.60 17.17 -16.85
CA SER A 47 -17.05 16.96 -16.97
C SER A 47 -17.71 18.30 -17.30
N VAL A 48 -18.83 18.23 -18.02
CA VAL A 48 -19.67 19.38 -18.37
C VAL A 48 -19.99 20.14 -17.08
N THR A 49 -19.54 21.39 -17.03
CA THR A 49 -19.79 22.33 -15.94
C THR A 49 -21.28 22.58 -15.78
N ASN A 50 -21.95 21.84 -14.91
CA ASN A 50 -23.21 22.29 -14.34
C ASN A 50 -22.87 23.27 -13.21
N ASN A 51 -23.49 24.47 -13.24
CA ASN A 51 -23.47 25.42 -12.12
C ASN A 51 -23.80 24.74 -10.78
N ASP A 52 -24.56 23.65 -10.83
CA ASP A 52 -24.92 22.81 -9.69
C ASP A 52 -23.72 22.20 -8.97
N ILE A 53 -22.67 21.73 -9.66
CA ILE A 53 -21.48 21.16 -8.99
C ILE A 53 -20.68 22.26 -8.31
N LEU A 54 -20.62 23.46 -8.91
CA LEU A 54 -19.99 24.61 -8.27
C LEU A 54 -20.71 24.97 -6.96
N GLN A 55 -22.03 24.90 -6.94
CA GLN A 55 -22.82 25.17 -5.74
C GLN A 55 -22.63 24.10 -4.65
N GLU A 56 -22.55 22.82 -5.03
CA GLU A 56 -22.23 21.73 -4.09
C GLU A 56 -20.82 21.91 -3.49
N CYS A 57 -19.82 22.20 -4.33
CA CYS A 57 -18.46 22.47 -3.88
C CYS A 57 -18.41 23.69 -2.94
N LYS A 58 -19.11 24.79 -3.26
CA LYS A 58 -19.20 25.97 -2.37
C LYS A 58 -19.78 25.64 -1.00
N THR A 59 -20.83 24.84 -0.98
CA THR A 59 -21.50 24.42 0.26
C THR A 59 -20.57 23.56 1.11
N ALA A 60 -19.85 22.62 0.47
CA ALA A 60 -18.94 21.69 1.12
C ALA A 60 -17.79 22.36 1.90
N PHE A 61 -17.25 23.50 1.43
CA PHE A 61 -16.00 24.08 2.01
C PHE A 61 -16.15 25.38 2.78
N SER A 62 -17.36 25.91 2.92
CA SER A 62 -17.63 27.09 3.75
C SER A 62 -17.11 26.97 5.20
N SER A 63 -16.85 25.74 5.68
CA SER A 63 -16.31 25.43 7.01
C SER A 63 -14.78 25.18 7.07
N PHE A 64 -14.07 25.01 5.95
CA PHE A 64 -12.68 24.53 5.94
C PHE A 64 -11.60 25.62 5.76
N THR A 65 -11.96 26.80 5.26
CA THR A 65 -10.99 27.87 4.93
C THR A 65 -11.64 29.26 4.85
N TYR A 66 -10.82 30.31 4.97
CA TYR A 66 -11.18 31.70 4.67
C TYR A 66 -11.03 32.06 3.17
N ASP A 67 -10.26 31.27 2.41
CA ASP A 67 -10.03 31.43 0.96
C ASP A 67 -10.72 30.28 0.19
N ASN A 68 -11.97 30.52 -0.23
CA ASN A 68 -12.84 29.53 -0.84
C ASN A 68 -12.51 29.23 -2.31
N VAL A 69 -11.91 30.16 -3.04
CA VAL A 69 -11.76 30.05 -4.51
C VAL A 69 -10.87 28.88 -4.92
N LYS A 70 -9.76 28.68 -4.21
CA LYS A 70 -8.81 27.61 -4.55
C LYS A 70 -9.35 26.22 -4.21
N LEU A 71 -10.03 26.07 -3.07
CA LEU A 71 -10.67 24.79 -2.70
C LEU A 71 -11.85 24.45 -3.60
N GLU A 72 -12.62 25.43 -4.06
CA GLU A 72 -13.66 25.25 -5.08
C GLU A 72 -13.07 24.65 -6.37
N GLY A 73 -11.94 25.21 -6.84
CA GLY A 73 -11.22 24.69 -8.00
C GLY A 73 -10.76 23.24 -7.80
N TYR A 74 -10.21 22.92 -6.63
CA TYR A 74 -9.77 21.57 -6.30
C TYR A 74 -10.92 20.58 -6.18
N CYS A 75 -12.04 20.95 -5.57
CA CYS A 75 -13.23 20.11 -5.52
C CYS A 75 -13.73 19.74 -6.91
N LYS A 76 -13.79 20.71 -7.83
CA LYS A 76 -14.20 20.45 -9.21
C LYS A 76 -13.26 19.46 -9.91
N GLN A 77 -11.95 19.63 -9.74
CA GLN A 77 -10.96 18.71 -10.32
C GLN A 77 -11.10 17.30 -9.73
N ILE A 78 -11.23 17.19 -8.41
CA ILE A 78 -11.43 15.90 -7.73
C ILE A 78 -12.73 15.25 -8.20
N PHE A 79 -13.84 16.00 -8.28
CA PHE A 79 -15.12 15.49 -8.77
C PHE A 79 -15.01 14.91 -10.18
N ASN A 80 -14.41 15.66 -11.11
CA ASN A 80 -14.21 15.21 -12.49
C ASN A 80 -13.36 13.94 -12.53
N TYR A 81 -12.27 13.95 -11.78
CA TYR A 81 -11.37 12.81 -11.68
C TYR A 81 -12.06 11.57 -11.13
N LEU A 82 -12.79 11.68 -10.03
CA LEU A 82 -13.54 10.57 -9.42
C LEU A 82 -14.60 10.01 -10.38
N SER A 83 -15.24 10.88 -11.16
CA SER A 83 -16.22 10.47 -12.17
C SER A 83 -15.61 9.62 -13.29
N GLU A 84 -14.39 9.95 -13.74
CA GLU A 84 -13.66 9.13 -14.71
C GLU A 84 -13.08 7.86 -14.08
N LEU A 85 -12.46 7.99 -12.90
CA LEU A 85 -11.86 6.87 -12.16
C LEU A 85 -12.89 5.77 -11.86
N TYR A 86 -14.13 6.15 -11.54
CA TYR A 86 -15.18 5.20 -11.21
C TYR A 86 -15.59 4.28 -12.38
N LYS A 87 -15.26 4.65 -13.63
CA LYS A 87 -15.54 3.84 -14.82
C LYS A 87 -14.51 2.73 -15.06
N LEU A 88 -13.37 2.78 -14.38
CA LEU A 88 -12.24 1.86 -14.60
C LEU A 88 -12.38 0.55 -13.82
N SER A 89 -11.44 -0.38 -13.99
CA SER A 89 -11.42 -1.64 -13.23
C SER A 89 -11.10 -1.42 -11.73
N PRO A 90 -11.43 -2.37 -10.83
CA PRO A 90 -11.11 -2.24 -9.40
C PRO A 90 -9.62 -1.99 -9.10
N LYS A 91 -8.73 -2.59 -9.90
CA LYS A 91 -7.28 -2.38 -9.79
C LYS A 91 -6.91 -0.94 -10.13
N GLU A 92 -7.39 -0.43 -11.26
CA GLU A 92 -7.13 0.95 -11.70
C GLU A 92 -7.75 1.98 -10.74
N LYS A 93 -8.93 1.68 -10.17
CA LYS A 93 -9.53 2.49 -9.10
C LYS A 93 -8.59 2.61 -7.90
N THR A 94 -8.02 1.48 -7.46
CA THR A 94 -7.09 1.46 -6.33
C THR A 94 -5.87 2.32 -6.61
N GLU A 95 -5.24 2.13 -7.76
CA GLU A 95 -4.08 2.92 -8.20
C GLU A 95 -4.39 4.42 -8.31
N GLY A 96 -5.54 4.78 -8.89
CA GLY A 96 -5.98 6.17 -8.98
C GLY A 96 -6.33 6.79 -7.63
N CYS A 97 -6.89 6.03 -6.69
CA CYS A 97 -7.10 6.51 -5.33
C CYS A 97 -5.77 6.79 -4.60
N HIS A 98 -4.73 5.99 -4.86
CA HIS A 98 -3.37 6.30 -4.37
C HIS A 98 -2.79 7.57 -4.99
N PHE A 99 -3.02 7.80 -6.28
CA PHE A 99 -2.70 9.06 -6.93
C PHE A 99 -3.41 10.24 -6.28
N LEU A 100 -4.72 10.14 -6.08
CA LEU A 100 -5.52 11.21 -5.49
C LEU A 100 -4.99 11.56 -4.10
N ASN A 101 -4.67 10.55 -3.31
CA ASN A 101 -4.06 10.73 -2.00
C ASN A 101 -2.71 11.48 -2.06
N TYR A 102 -1.81 11.10 -2.98
CA TYR A 102 -0.57 11.84 -3.23
C TYR A 102 -0.85 13.31 -3.59
N TRP A 103 -1.74 13.53 -4.55
CA TRP A 103 -2.05 14.87 -5.06
C TRP A 103 -2.64 15.76 -3.97
N MET A 104 -3.57 15.22 -3.17
CA MET A 104 -4.20 15.94 -2.07
C MET A 104 -3.19 16.31 -0.98
N ASN A 105 -2.25 15.41 -0.65
CA ASN A 105 -1.18 15.72 0.29
C ASN A 105 -0.25 16.84 -0.21
N ASN A 106 0.04 16.89 -1.51
CA ASN A 106 0.90 17.92 -2.09
C ASN A 106 0.19 19.28 -2.29
N ASN A 107 -1.12 19.29 -2.55
CA ASN A 107 -1.83 20.51 -2.97
C ASN A 107 -2.88 21.02 -1.98
N VAL A 108 -3.55 20.14 -1.24
CA VAL A 108 -4.69 20.50 -0.37
C VAL A 108 -4.26 20.62 1.09
N LYS A 109 -3.40 19.72 1.58
CA LYS A 109 -3.03 19.60 3.01
C LYS A 109 -2.65 20.94 3.66
N ASN A 110 -1.83 21.75 2.99
CA ASN A 110 -1.33 23.02 3.54
C ASN A 110 -2.31 24.20 3.43
N ILE A 111 -3.47 24.00 2.79
CA ILE A 111 -4.51 25.03 2.60
C ILE A 111 -5.63 24.89 3.63
N LEU A 112 -5.85 23.68 4.14
CA LEU A 112 -6.88 23.43 5.13
C LEU A 112 -6.52 24.14 6.44
N VAL A 113 -7.39 25.06 6.87
CA VAL A 113 -7.24 25.79 8.13
C VAL A 113 -7.82 24.97 9.28
N SER A 114 -8.83 24.15 8.99
CA SER A 114 -9.44 23.19 9.91
C SER A 114 -9.79 21.89 9.18
N GLY A 115 -9.87 20.77 9.91
CA GLY A 115 -10.18 19.45 9.36
C GLY A 115 -8.99 18.70 8.76
N LYS A 116 -9.15 17.38 8.60
CA LYS A 116 -8.16 16.49 7.97
C LYS A 116 -8.41 16.37 6.47
N LEU A 117 -7.39 15.89 5.75
CA LEU A 117 -7.48 15.63 4.31
C LEU A 117 -8.66 14.71 3.95
N LEU A 118 -8.94 13.72 4.80
CA LEU A 118 -10.07 12.80 4.65
C LEU A 118 -11.41 13.53 4.78
N ASP A 119 -11.54 14.45 5.74
CA ASP A 119 -12.78 15.20 5.96
C ASP A 119 -13.14 16.03 4.72
N PHE A 120 -12.13 16.61 4.07
CA PHE A 120 -12.28 17.32 2.80
C PHE A 120 -12.81 16.40 1.69
N LEU A 121 -12.25 15.20 1.51
CA LEU A 121 -12.76 14.24 0.53
C LEU A 121 -14.19 13.79 0.87
N VAL A 122 -14.46 13.46 2.14
CA VAL A 122 -15.78 13.01 2.59
C VAL A 122 -16.85 14.05 2.24
N LYS A 123 -16.57 15.33 2.45
CA LYS A 123 -17.49 16.41 2.09
C LYS A 123 -17.70 16.54 0.58
N ILE A 124 -16.68 16.30 -0.24
CA ILE A 124 -16.86 16.21 -1.71
C ILE A 124 -17.83 15.06 -2.03
N LEU A 125 -17.58 13.87 -1.49
CA LEU A 125 -18.36 12.68 -1.77
C LEU A 125 -19.83 12.86 -1.35
N GLU A 126 -20.07 13.31 -0.12
CA GLU A 126 -21.43 13.56 0.42
C GLU A 126 -22.27 14.44 -0.52
N ASN A 127 -21.69 15.54 -1.02
CA ASN A 127 -22.44 16.52 -1.82
C ASN A 127 -22.49 16.18 -3.33
N THR A 128 -21.59 15.34 -3.85
CA THR A 128 -21.42 15.18 -5.30
C THR A 128 -21.62 13.77 -5.84
N HIS A 129 -21.58 12.72 -5.00
CA HIS A 129 -21.61 11.33 -5.48
C HIS A 129 -22.86 10.97 -6.30
N ILE A 130 -24.05 11.46 -5.90
CA ILE A 130 -25.31 11.23 -6.64
C ILE A 130 -25.21 11.82 -8.05
N LYS A 131 -24.71 13.05 -8.17
CA LYS A 131 -24.58 13.76 -9.46
C LYS A 131 -23.48 13.15 -10.32
N GLY A 132 -22.35 12.77 -9.71
CA GLY A 132 -21.21 12.15 -10.38
C GLY A 132 -21.41 10.67 -10.72
N LYS A 133 -22.48 10.05 -10.21
CA LYS A 133 -22.79 8.62 -10.39
C LYS A 133 -21.63 7.71 -9.98
N PHE A 134 -20.94 8.06 -8.91
CA PHE A 134 -19.88 7.27 -8.31
C PHE A 134 -20.21 6.89 -6.86
N ASP A 135 -19.50 5.88 -6.34
CA ASP A 135 -19.69 5.38 -4.98
C ASP A 135 -19.36 6.46 -3.93
N GLU A 136 -20.23 6.61 -2.93
CA GLU A 136 -20.05 7.55 -1.83
C GLU A 136 -18.81 7.26 -0.97
N ASN A 137 -18.21 6.07 -1.09
CA ASN A 137 -17.01 5.62 -0.39
C ASN A 137 -15.76 5.56 -1.28
N LEU A 138 -15.84 6.02 -2.53
CA LEU A 138 -14.72 5.99 -3.47
C LEU A 138 -13.49 6.69 -2.88
N CYS A 139 -12.36 5.97 -2.85
CA CYS A 139 -11.06 6.42 -2.33
C CYS A 139 -10.97 6.76 -0.83
N LYS A 140 -12.04 6.65 -0.02
CA LYS A 140 -12.02 7.00 1.41
C LYS A 140 -10.89 6.30 2.16
N ASP A 141 -10.70 5.00 1.93
CA ASP A 141 -9.69 4.18 2.63
C ASP A 141 -8.25 4.50 2.19
N SER A 142 -8.08 5.14 1.04
CA SER A 142 -6.78 5.51 0.47
C SER A 142 -6.28 6.86 0.97
N ILE A 143 -7.17 7.79 1.34
CA ILE A 143 -6.79 9.14 1.78
C ILE A 143 -6.24 9.09 3.21
N LYS A 144 -4.94 9.32 3.34
CA LYS A 144 -4.27 9.48 4.64
C LYS A 144 -3.20 10.55 4.53
N GLU A 145 -2.86 11.15 5.66
CA GLU A 145 -1.76 12.10 5.68
C GLU A 145 -0.44 11.37 5.49
N ILE A 146 0.38 11.91 4.58
CA ILE A 146 1.71 11.41 4.29
C ILE A 146 2.72 12.31 5.00
N ASP A 147 3.75 11.70 5.58
CA ASP A 147 4.90 12.42 6.11
C ASP A 147 5.61 13.20 4.98
N ILE A 148 6.09 14.40 5.29
CA ILE A 148 6.67 15.28 4.26
C ILE A 148 7.92 14.68 3.61
N SER A 149 8.71 13.88 4.34
CA SER A 149 9.89 13.20 3.79
C SER A 149 9.49 12.13 2.77
N VAL A 150 8.47 11.32 3.10
CA VAL A 150 7.91 10.30 2.19
C VAL A 150 7.30 10.96 0.96
N LEU A 151 6.54 12.04 1.14
CA LEU A 151 5.92 12.78 0.04
C LEU A 151 6.97 13.34 -0.94
N ASN A 152 8.07 13.89 -0.42
CA ASN A 152 9.17 14.40 -1.24
C ASN A 152 9.87 13.27 -2.01
N ASN A 153 10.13 12.15 -1.36
CA ASN A 153 10.70 10.96 -1.99
C ASN A 153 9.81 10.42 -3.12
N VAL A 154 8.49 10.31 -2.89
CA VAL A 154 7.52 9.92 -3.93
C VAL A 154 7.54 10.92 -5.09
N LYS A 155 7.54 12.22 -4.80
CA LYS A 155 7.61 13.27 -5.83
C LYS A 155 8.87 13.19 -6.69
N ASP A 156 10.01 12.85 -6.10
CA ASP A 156 11.26 12.66 -6.84
C ASP A 156 11.22 11.42 -7.75
N LEU A 157 10.63 10.32 -7.28
CA LEU A 157 10.42 9.12 -8.11
C LEU A 157 9.46 9.39 -9.27
N ILE A 158 8.35 10.11 -9.04
CA ILE A 158 7.42 10.52 -10.12
C ILE A 158 8.18 11.30 -11.20
N LYS A 159 8.97 12.30 -10.79
CA LYS A 159 9.78 13.10 -11.73
C LYS A 159 10.78 12.25 -12.52
N LEU A 160 11.38 11.23 -11.91
CA LEU A 160 12.25 10.29 -12.62
C LEU A 160 11.47 9.55 -13.73
N TYR A 161 10.30 9.01 -13.40
CA TYR A 161 9.44 8.32 -14.37
C TYR A 161 8.93 9.25 -15.47
N GLU A 162 8.47 10.46 -15.14
CA GLU A 162 8.05 11.48 -16.12
C GLU A 162 9.19 11.85 -17.05
N ASN A 163 10.37 12.17 -16.51
CA ASN A 163 11.53 12.54 -17.32
C ASN A 163 11.95 11.39 -18.24
N LEU A 164 11.92 10.15 -17.75
CA LEU A 164 12.22 8.99 -18.58
C LEU A 164 11.16 8.82 -19.68
N TYR A 165 9.87 8.83 -19.33
CA TYR A 165 8.76 8.70 -20.28
C TYR A 165 8.82 9.77 -21.38
N PHE A 166 8.92 11.05 -21.01
CA PHE A 166 9.02 12.15 -21.97
C PHE A 166 10.31 12.13 -22.79
N SER A 167 11.37 11.48 -22.31
CA SER A 167 12.59 11.33 -23.10
C SER A 167 12.48 10.30 -24.21
N ILE A 168 11.66 9.26 -24.00
CA ILE A 168 11.46 8.15 -24.94
C ILE A 168 10.12 8.22 -25.68
N LEU A 169 9.28 9.21 -25.35
CA LEU A 169 8.02 9.45 -26.03
C LEU A 169 8.32 9.78 -27.49
N LYS A 170 7.83 8.94 -28.38
CA LYS A 170 7.99 9.07 -29.82
C LYS A 170 6.64 9.42 -30.43
N GLU A 171 6.58 10.49 -31.21
CA GLU A 171 5.39 10.80 -32.03
C GLU A 171 5.35 9.90 -33.28
N ASP A 172 6.53 9.51 -33.78
CA ASP A 172 6.74 8.53 -34.85
C ASP A 172 8.06 7.74 -34.67
N GLU A 173 8.31 6.72 -35.50
CA GLU A 173 9.53 5.90 -35.42
C GLU A 173 10.83 6.71 -35.59
N ASN A 174 10.76 7.86 -36.27
CA ASN A 174 11.90 8.72 -36.58
C ASN A 174 12.17 9.76 -35.49
N THR A 175 11.29 9.90 -34.51
CA THR A 175 11.42 10.87 -33.43
C THR A 175 12.65 10.50 -32.57
N PRO A 176 13.70 11.32 -32.56
CA PRO A 176 14.89 11.03 -31.77
C PRO A 176 14.57 11.17 -30.28
N VAL A 177 15.32 10.45 -29.44
CA VAL A 177 15.21 10.60 -27.98
C VAL A 177 15.50 12.05 -27.58
N ASN A 178 14.66 12.59 -26.71
CA ASN A 178 14.88 13.91 -26.15
C ASN A 178 16.01 13.86 -25.09
N CYS A 179 17.25 14.06 -25.54
CA CYS A 179 18.44 14.03 -24.69
C CYS A 179 18.44 15.11 -23.59
N ALA A 180 17.77 16.25 -23.79
CA ALA A 180 17.68 17.26 -22.74
C ALA A 180 16.82 16.77 -21.56
N GLN A 181 15.70 16.10 -21.86
CA GLN A 181 14.84 15.51 -20.85
C GLN A 181 15.49 14.29 -20.19
N LEU A 182 16.18 13.46 -20.97
CA LEU A 182 16.96 12.34 -20.44
C LEU A 182 18.10 12.84 -19.52
N GLY A 183 18.72 13.96 -19.85
CA GLY A 183 19.75 14.59 -19.01
C GLY A 183 19.20 15.01 -17.64
N LYS A 184 18.02 15.63 -17.60
CA LYS A 184 17.34 15.93 -16.33
C LYS A 184 17.02 14.67 -15.53
N CYS A 185 16.61 13.60 -16.20
CA CYS A 185 16.40 12.30 -15.58
C CYS A 185 17.68 11.78 -14.92
N TYR A 186 18.80 11.79 -15.65
CA TYR A 186 20.08 11.30 -15.17
C TYR A 186 20.67 12.14 -14.02
N GLU A 187 20.59 13.47 -14.09
CA GLU A 187 21.03 14.35 -13.00
C GLU A 187 20.22 14.15 -11.72
N LEU A 188 18.90 13.98 -11.86
CA LEU A 188 18.04 13.66 -10.73
C LEU A 188 18.42 12.31 -10.12
N TYR A 189 18.60 11.28 -10.96
CA TYR A 189 19.04 9.95 -10.51
C TYR A 189 20.35 10.01 -9.71
N LYS A 190 21.39 10.67 -10.26
CA LYS A 190 22.70 10.81 -9.59
C LYS A 190 22.61 11.46 -8.22
N THR A 191 21.66 12.38 -8.05
CA THR A 191 21.41 13.04 -6.77
C THR A 191 20.70 12.10 -5.81
N LYS A 192 19.67 11.39 -6.28
CA LYS A 192 18.79 10.56 -5.45
C LYS A 192 19.42 9.24 -5.04
N VAL A 193 20.22 8.61 -5.90
CA VAL A 193 20.92 7.36 -5.57
C VAL A 193 21.87 7.50 -4.37
N LYS A 194 22.36 8.72 -4.09
CA LYS A 194 23.19 9.00 -2.91
C LYS A 194 22.43 8.83 -1.58
N LEU A 195 21.10 8.94 -1.60
CA LEU A 195 20.24 8.73 -0.43
C LEU A 195 20.16 7.26 -0.03
N CYS A 196 20.55 6.35 -0.93
CA CYS A 196 20.56 4.91 -0.71
C CYS A 196 21.87 4.38 -0.10
N ARG A 197 22.69 5.28 0.47
CA ARG A 197 23.89 4.93 1.21
C ARG A 197 23.54 4.81 2.70
N GLY A 198 23.44 3.59 3.21
CA GLY A 198 23.05 3.28 4.59
C GLY A 198 21.59 2.81 4.72
N ASP A 199 21.14 2.55 5.95
CA ASP A 199 19.83 1.92 6.23
C ASP A 199 18.64 2.91 6.24
N THR A 200 18.87 4.17 5.88
CA THR A 200 17.82 5.19 5.82
C THR A 200 17.17 5.22 4.42
N ASN A 201 15.84 5.24 4.34
CA ASN A 201 15.05 5.29 3.10
C ASN A 201 14.98 3.99 2.28
N GLU A 202 14.99 2.83 2.94
CA GLU A 202 14.91 1.51 2.28
C GLU A 202 13.78 1.40 1.25
N ASP A 203 12.55 1.83 1.59
CA ASP A 203 11.39 1.80 0.69
C ASP A 203 11.61 2.64 -0.58
N PHE A 204 12.17 3.84 -0.43
CA PHE A 204 12.49 4.70 -1.56
C PHE A 204 13.56 4.08 -2.45
N CYS A 205 14.58 3.48 -1.85
CA CYS A 205 15.68 2.85 -2.57
C CYS A 205 15.25 1.58 -3.30
N TYR A 206 14.32 0.83 -2.72
CA TYR A 206 13.68 -0.30 -3.38
C TYR A 206 12.92 0.13 -4.65
N GLU A 207 12.14 1.20 -4.59
CA GLU A 207 11.47 1.72 -5.80
C GLU A 207 12.44 2.37 -6.80
N LEU A 208 13.49 3.03 -6.31
CA LEU A 208 14.54 3.58 -7.17
C LEU A 208 15.26 2.46 -7.94
N GLU A 209 15.45 1.29 -7.34
CA GLU A 209 15.96 0.09 -8.01
C GLU A 209 15.03 -0.38 -9.13
N LYS A 210 13.71 -0.41 -8.90
CA LYS A 210 12.74 -0.72 -9.97
C LYS A 210 12.78 0.31 -11.10
N PHE A 211 12.97 1.58 -10.79
CA PHE A 211 13.18 2.62 -11.79
C PHE A 211 14.45 2.33 -12.63
N ILE A 212 15.57 1.96 -11.99
CA ILE A 212 16.82 1.59 -12.68
C ILE A 212 16.60 0.42 -13.64
N ILE A 213 15.88 -0.62 -13.21
CA ILE A 213 15.51 -1.77 -14.05
C ILE A 213 14.71 -1.28 -15.27
N ASN A 214 13.72 -0.41 -15.06
CA ASN A 214 12.90 0.13 -16.13
C ASN A 214 13.72 1.00 -17.11
N TYR A 215 14.58 1.88 -16.61
CA TYR A 215 15.49 2.67 -17.42
C TYR A 215 16.38 1.77 -18.28
N ASN A 216 17.06 0.81 -17.65
CA ASN A 216 18.00 -0.10 -18.30
C ASN A 216 17.32 -1.01 -19.33
N LYS A 217 16.01 -1.24 -19.22
CA LYS A 217 15.20 -1.95 -20.21
C LYS A 217 14.88 -1.06 -21.42
N ASN A 218 14.46 0.19 -21.18
CA ASN A 218 14.08 1.12 -22.25
C ASN A 218 15.28 1.67 -23.03
N MET A 219 16.46 1.75 -22.40
CA MET A 219 17.68 2.32 -23.00
C MET A 219 18.63 1.27 -23.62
N ARG A 220 18.19 0.01 -23.79
CA ARG A 220 19.06 -1.09 -24.28
C ARG A 220 19.64 -0.85 -25.68
N ASN A 221 18.96 -0.11 -26.54
CA ASN A 221 19.27 -0.04 -27.97
C ASN A 221 20.14 1.19 -28.34
N GLU A 222 21.17 1.47 -27.54
CA GLU A 222 22.17 2.53 -27.81
C GLU A 222 21.59 3.91 -28.18
N VAL A 223 20.75 4.45 -27.29
CA VAL A 223 20.32 5.85 -27.41
C VAL A 223 21.55 6.76 -27.30
N SER A 224 21.89 7.47 -28.38
CA SER A 224 23.10 8.31 -28.41
C SER A 224 22.84 9.69 -27.80
N CYS A 225 22.81 9.78 -26.47
CA CYS A 225 22.87 11.06 -25.76
C CYS A 225 24.24 11.23 -25.09
N THR A 226 25.02 12.20 -25.56
CA THR A 226 26.37 12.46 -25.05
C THR A 226 26.37 12.68 -23.53
N GLY A 227 27.21 11.94 -22.82
CA GLY A 227 27.38 12.07 -21.37
C GLY A 227 26.30 11.39 -20.51
N ILE A 228 25.33 10.71 -21.13
CA ILE A 228 24.29 9.96 -20.44
C ILE A 228 24.45 8.47 -20.72
N PRO A 229 24.61 7.62 -19.69
CA PRO A 229 24.81 6.20 -19.91
C PRO A 229 23.50 5.50 -20.30
N ASN A 230 23.59 4.54 -21.23
CA ASN A 230 22.48 3.67 -21.60
C ASN A 230 22.13 2.62 -20.51
N ARG A 231 22.95 2.54 -19.47
CA ARG A 231 22.70 1.74 -18.27
C ARG A 231 23.08 2.49 -17.00
N LEU A 232 22.16 2.54 -16.05
CA LEU A 232 22.40 3.01 -14.70
C LEU A 232 22.90 1.86 -13.81
N PRO A 233 23.83 2.14 -12.89
CA PRO A 233 24.30 1.15 -11.93
C PRO A 233 23.21 0.80 -10.92
N TYR A 234 23.05 -0.49 -10.63
CA TYR A 234 22.15 -1.01 -9.61
C TYR A 234 22.59 -0.57 -8.20
N ILE A 235 21.64 -0.29 -7.32
CA ILE A 235 21.86 0.11 -5.93
C ILE A 235 22.34 -1.09 -5.11
N TYR A 236 21.61 -2.20 -5.20
CA TYR A 236 21.86 -3.39 -4.39
C TYR A 236 22.90 -4.33 -5.01
N GLY A 237 23.60 -3.88 -6.05
CA GLY A 237 24.65 -4.63 -6.75
C GLY A 237 24.22 -6.07 -6.99
N ILE A 238 23.35 -6.32 -7.97
CA ILE A 238 22.82 -7.66 -8.27
C ILE A 238 23.96 -8.67 -8.31
N SER A 239 24.16 -9.37 -7.18
CA SER A 239 24.84 -10.64 -7.11
C SER A 239 23.71 -11.65 -7.08
N SER A 240 23.80 -12.69 -7.91
CA SER A 240 22.87 -13.82 -7.96
C SER A 240 22.66 -14.55 -6.61
N ALA A 241 23.36 -14.12 -5.55
CA ALA A 241 23.27 -14.64 -4.20
C ALA A 241 22.07 -14.10 -3.39
N THR A 242 21.56 -12.89 -3.67
CA THR A 242 20.46 -12.32 -2.87
C THR A 242 19.11 -12.97 -3.19
N ASP A 243 18.85 -13.28 -4.46
CA ASP A 243 17.63 -14.00 -4.87
C ASP A 243 17.57 -15.42 -4.30
N THR A 244 18.72 -16.09 -4.19
CA THR A 244 18.81 -17.43 -3.57
C THR A 244 18.65 -17.38 -2.05
N LEU A 245 19.18 -16.35 -1.39
CA LEU A 245 19.04 -16.16 0.07
C LEU A 245 17.60 -15.81 0.49
N ILE A 246 16.91 -14.95 -0.26
CA ILE A 246 15.50 -14.60 0.01
C ILE A 246 14.61 -15.82 -0.19
N THR A 247 14.80 -16.57 -1.28
CA THR A 247 14.02 -17.78 -1.55
C THR A 247 14.25 -18.86 -0.48
N SER A 248 15.50 -19.02 -0.03
CA SER A 248 15.87 -20.00 1.00
C SER A 248 15.30 -19.63 2.38
N SER A 249 15.36 -18.34 2.75
CA SER A 249 14.87 -17.86 4.06
C SER A 249 13.35 -17.91 4.18
N VAL A 250 12.60 -17.58 3.11
CA VAL A 250 11.14 -17.72 3.09
C VAL A 250 10.73 -19.20 3.15
N THR A 251 11.42 -20.08 2.41
CA THR A 251 11.14 -21.52 2.43
C THR A 251 11.37 -22.12 3.83
N LEU A 252 12.44 -21.69 4.52
CA LEU A 252 12.73 -22.11 5.90
C LEU A 252 11.70 -21.58 6.91
N ALA A 253 11.24 -20.34 6.75
CA ALA A 253 10.22 -19.75 7.60
C ALA A 253 8.86 -20.44 7.44
N VAL A 254 8.43 -20.73 6.22
CA VAL A 254 7.16 -21.42 5.95
C VAL A 254 7.20 -22.85 6.49
N THR A 255 8.29 -23.58 6.23
CA THR A 255 8.44 -24.97 6.72
C THR A 255 8.49 -25.05 8.25
N SER A 256 9.16 -24.10 8.91
CA SER A 256 9.19 -24.05 10.38
C SER A 256 7.82 -23.71 10.99
N VAL A 257 7.05 -22.80 10.40
CA VAL A 257 5.67 -22.51 10.84
C VAL A 257 4.76 -23.73 10.64
N LEU A 258 4.83 -24.40 9.49
CA LEU A 258 4.07 -25.63 9.22
C LEU A 258 4.42 -26.74 10.21
N PHE A 259 5.70 -26.90 10.55
CA PHE A 259 6.15 -27.87 11.54
C PHE A 259 5.60 -27.56 12.94
N MET A 260 5.53 -26.29 13.33
CA MET A 260 4.95 -25.88 14.60
C MET A 260 3.44 -26.16 14.66
N ILE A 261 2.71 -25.89 13.56
CA ILE A 261 1.27 -26.20 13.45
C ILE A 261 1.04 -27.72 13.56
N TYR A 262 1.78 -28.51 12.78
CA TYR A 262 1.70 -29.98 12.80
C TYR A 262 1.97 -30.55 14.20
N LYS A 263 2.99 -30.03 14.89
CA LYS A 263 3.34 -30.45 16.25
C LYS A 263 2.20 -30.17 17.23
N VAL A 264 1.54 -29.01 17.14
CA VAL A 264 0.40 -28.64 18.00
C VAL A 264 -0.79 -29.57 17.78
N GLU A 265 -1.14 -29.87 16.52
CA GLU A 265 -2.23 -30.81 16.20
C GLU A 265 -1.93 -32.23 16.70
N HIS A 266 -0.70 -32.70 16.54
CA HIS A 266 -0.27 -34.01 17.04
C HIS A 266 -0.36 -34.11 18.57
N PHE A 267 0.10 -33.09 19.31
CA PHE A 267 -0.03 -33.05 20.77
C PHE A 267 -1.49 -32.98 21.23
N HIS A 268 -2.33 -32.22 20.51
CA HIS A 268 -3.77 -32.15 20.78
C HIS A 268 -4.44 -33.52 20.62
N ASN A 269 -4.14 -34.24 19.52
CA ASN A 269 -4.64 -35.58 19.25
C ASN A 269 -4.18 -36.63 20.29
N ILE A 270 -2.91 -36.58 20.72
CA ILE A 270 -2.41 -37.45 21.81
C ILE A 270 -3.17 -37.14 23.10
N LYS A 271 -3.35 -35.86 23.45
CA LYS A 271 -4.06 -35.47 24.67
C LYS A 271 -5.51 -35.93 24.67
N ILE A 272 -6.23 -35.80 23.55
CA ILE A 272 -7.58 -36.36 23.37
C ILE A 272 -7.58 -37.88 23.54
N LYS A 273 -6.62 -38.58 22.92
CA LYS A 273 -6.51 -40.05 23.03
C LYS A 273 -6.21 -40.51 24.46
N LEU A 274 -5.42 -39.74 25.21
CA LEU A 274 -5.15 -39.99 26.63
C LEU A 274 -6.37 -39.72 27.50
N LEU A 275 -7.14 -38.66 27.25
CA LEU A 275 -8.40 -38.38 27.93
C LEU A 275 -9.43 -39.49 27.67
N TYR A 276 -9.58 -39.91 26.41
CA TYR A 276 -10.50 -40.99 26.04
C TYR A 276 -10.10 -42.34 26.67
N ARG A 277 -8.80 -42.65 26.73
CA ARG A 277 -8.29 -43.84 27.45
C ARG A 277 -8.57 -43.75 28.94
N LYS A 278 -8.39 -42.58 29.56
CA LYS A 278 -8.67 -42.35 30.99
C LYS A 278 -10.15 -42.58 31.29
N ASP A 279 -11.06 -42.04 30.48
CA ASP A 279 -12.50 -42.23 30.65
C ASP A 279 -12.92 -43.70 30.46
N ASN A 280 -12.33 -44.41 29.49
CA ASN A 280 -12.58 -45.83 29.30
C ASN A 280 -12.07 -46.69 30.46
N ILE A 281 -10.91 -46.36 31.04
CA ILE A 281 -10.40 -47.04 32.23
C ILE A 281 -11.30 -46.76 33.44
N GLN A 282 -11.74 -45.51 33.62
CA GLN A 282 -12.69 -45.16 34.69
C GLN A 282 -14.03 -45.90 34.52
N LYS A 283 -14.58 -45.99 33.31
CA LYS A 283 -15.78 -46.79 33.04
C LYS A 283 -15.55 -48.28 33.33
N LYS A 284 -14.43 -48.87 32.90
CA LYS A 284 -14.10 -50.27 33.21
C LYS A 284 -13.93 -50.52 34.70
N LEU A 285 -13.30 -49.61 35.43
CA LEU A 285 -13.18 -49.70 36.89
C LEU A 285 -14.54 -49.57 37.56
N PHE A 286 -15.40 -48.64 37.11
CA PHE A 286 -16.77 -48.50 37.61
C PHE A 286 -17.63 -49.76 37.37
N PHE A 287 -17.54 -50.37 36.18
CA PHE A 287 -18.21 -51.64 35.90
C PHE A 287 -17.63 -52.81 36.70
N SER A 288 -16.30 -52.86 36.90
CA SER A 288 -15.66 -53.89 37.73
C SER A 288 -16.08 -53.79 39.19
N TYR A 289 -16.12 -52.56 39.73
CA TYR A 289 -16.52 -52.30 41.11
C TYR A 289 -18.00 -52.69 41.33
N ASN A 290 -18.87 -52.33 40.39
CA ASN A 290 -20.29 -52.72 40.45
C ASN A 290 -20.46 -54.24 40.32
N HIS A 291 -19.69 -54.92 39.47
CA HIS A 291 -19.79 -56.37 39.30
C HIS A 291 -19.30 -57.15 40.54
N GLU A 292 -18.24 -56.71 41.23
CA GLU A 292 -17.83 -57.28 42.52
C GLU A 292 -18.80 -56.95 43.65
N PHE A 293 -19.36 -55.73 43.66
CA PHE A 293 -20.41 -55.34 44.60
C PHE A 293 -21.66 -56.23 44.44
N PHE A 294 -22.11 -56.50 43.21
CA PHE A 294 -23.23 -57.41 42.96
C PHE A 294 -22.91 -58.87 43.34
N LYS A 295 -21.67 -59.35 43.15
CA LYS A 295 -21.26 -60.70 43.63
C LYS A 295 -21.29 -60.82 45.16
N CYS A 296 -20.90 -59.78 45.89
CA CYS A 296 -20.99 -59.78 47.35
C CYS A 296 -22.46 -59.83 47.82
N VAL A 297 -23.34 -59.03 47.21
CA VAL A 297 -24.77 -58.97 47.59
C VAL A 297 -25.50 -60.29 47.34
N PHE A 298 -25.17 -61.05 46.29
CA PHE A 298 -25.78 -62.36 45.99
C PHE A 298 -25.15 -63.55 46.72
N SER A 299 -24.04 -63.37 47.45
CA SER A 299 -23.43 -64.41 48.30
C SER A 299 -23.89 -64.35 49.76
N LEU A 300 -24.76 -63.39 50.08
CA LEU A 300 -25.34 -63.15 51.41
C LEU A 300 -26.87 -63.43 51.45
N SER A 301 -27.41 -64.06 50.41
CA SER A 301 -28.81 -64.51 50.30
C SER A 301 -28.91 -66.02 50.16
#